data_AF-A0A7V4H218-F1
#
_entry.id   AF-A0A7V4H218-F1
#
_cell.length_a   1.000
_cell.length_b   1.000
_cell.length_c   1.000
_cell.angle_alpha   90.00
_cell.angle_beta   90.00
_cell.angle_gamma   90.00
#
_symmetry.space_group_name_H-M   'P 1'
#
loop_
_entity.id
_entity.type
_entity.pdbx_description
1 polymer ?
#
loop_
_entity_poly.entity_id
_entity_poly.type
_entity_poly.pdbx_seq_one_letter_code
_entity_poly.pdbx_strand_id
1 'polypeptide(L)'
;MKVRPRAVCLLSGGLDSATCLAYAIKEGFEAFALSFDYGQRHRVELEAAARVAAALGAAGHRVLRVDLAAIGGSALTSAIEV
;
A
#
# COMPACT_ATOMS: atom_id res chain seq x y z
N MET A 1 -24.70 -12.84 -12.36
CA MET A 1 -23.42 -12.12 -12.16
C MET A 1 -22.46 -13.06 -11.44
N LYS A 2 -21.22 -13.22 -11.92
CA LYS A 2 -20.21 -14.06 -11.27
C LYS A 2 -19.60 -13.28 -10.11
N VAL A 3 -19.62 -13.83 -8.90
CA VAL A 3 -19.02 -13.18 -7.73
C VAL A 3 -17.50 -13.16 -7.93
N ARG A 4 -16.88 -11.98 -7.83
CA ARG A 4 -15.42 -11.85 -7.84
C ARG A 4 -14.87 -12.17 -6.45
N PRO A 5 -13.85 -13.02 -6.30
CA PRO A 5 -13.18 -13.19 -5.02
C PRO A 5 -12.53 -11.87 -4.60
N ARG A 6 -12.55 -11.56 -3.31
CA ARG A 6 -11.98 -10.32 -2.77
C ARG A 6 -10.54 -10.55 -2.36
N ALA A 7 -9.67 -9.59 -2.65
CA ALA A 7 -8.27 -9.60 -2.23
C ALA A 7 -7.90 -8.28 -1.55
N VAL A 8 -6.96 -8.34 -0.61
CA VAL A 8 -6.32 -7.15 -0.04
C VAL A 8 -4.85 -7.18 -0.44
N CYS A 9 -4.40 -6.16 -1.14
CA CYS A 9 -3.03 -5.98 -1.57
C CYS A 9 -2.37 -4.90 -0.73
N LEU A 10 -1.25 -5.23 -0.08
CA LEU A 10 -0.43 -4.22 0.57
C LEU A 10 0.22 -3.36 -0.51
N LEU A 11 0.06 -2.05 -0.43
CA LEU A 11 0.49 -1.11 -1.45
C LEU A 11 1.38 -0.03 -0.84
N SER A 12 2.69 -0.12 -1.05
CA SER A 12 3.66 0.88 -0.59
C SER A 12 3.86 2.03 -1.56
N GLY A 13 3.45 1.85 -2.83
CA GLY A 13 3.76 2.77 -3.93
C GLY A 13 5.00 2.40 -4.73
N GLY A 14 5.74 1.37 -4.31
CA GLY A 14 6.86 0.78 -5.04
C GLY A 14 6.44 -0.27 -6.07
N LEU A 15 7.37 -0.62 -6.96
CA LEU A 15 7.18 -1.53 -8.10
C LEU A 15 6.57 -2.88 -7.72
N ASP A 16 7.11 -3.53 -6.69
CA ASP A 16 6.68 -4.87 -6.30
C ASP A 16 5.22 -4.89 -5.85
N SER A 17 4.87 -3.93 -4.99
CA SER A 17 3.50 -3.79 -4.48
C SER A 17 2.49 -3.44 -5.59
N ALA A 18 2.91 -2.61 -6.55
CA ALA A 18 2.12 -2.27 -7.73
C ALA A 18 1.90 -3.50 -8.64
N THR A 19 2.94 -4.32 -8.82
CA THR A 19 2.88 -5.55 -9.62
C THR A 19 1.93 -6.55 -9.00
N CYS A 20 1.97 -6.74 -7.67
CA CYS A 20 1.04 -7.60 -6.96
C CYS A 20 -0.43 -7.15 -7.13
N LEU A 21 -0.70 -5.84 -7.04
CA LEU A 21 -2.04 -5.31 -7.26
C LEU A 21 -2.51 -5.54 -8.71
N ALA A 22 -1.65 -5.23 -9.69
CA ALA A 22 -1.96 -5.45 -11.10
C ALA A 22 -2.23 -6.92 -11.39
N TYR A 23 -1.46 -7.83 -10.79
CA TYR A 23 -1.65 -9.26 -10.93
C TYR A 23 -2.98 -9.73 -10.34
N ALA A 24 -3.32 -9.30 -9.12
CA ALA A 24 -4.61 -9.66 -8.50
C ALA A 24 -5.81 -9.19 -9.35
N ILE A 25 -5.74 -7.98 -9.91
CA ILE A 25 -6.79 -7.45 -10.79
C ILE A 25 -6.87 -8.26 -12.09
N LYS A 26 -5.73 -8.61 -12.69
CA LYS A 26 -5.66 -9.46 -13.88
C LYS A 26 -6.27 -10.85 -13.65
N GLU A 27 -6.06 -11.43 -12.46
CA GLU A 27 -6.64 -12.73 -12.06
C GLU A 27 -8.14 -12.64 -11.71
N GLY A 28 -8.77 -11.46 -11.86
CA GLY A 28 -10.21 -11.27 -11.72
C GLY A 28 -10.68 -11.02 -10.28
N PHE A 29 -9.77 -10.72 -9.35
CA PHE A 29 -10.14 -10.36 -8.00
C PHE A 29 -10.75 -8.95 -7.93
N GLU A 30 -11.68 -8.75 -7.00
CA GLU A 30 -12.01 -7.43 -6.49
C GLU A 30 -10.94 -7.02 -5.47
N ALA A 31 -9.86 -6.42 -5.97
CA ALA A 31 -8.68 -6.08 -5.18
C ALA A 31 -8.83 -4.73 -4.46
N PHE A 32 -8.57 -4.72 -3.15
CA PHE A 32 -8.51 -3.53 -2.31
C PHE A 32 -7.04 -3.24 -1.96
N ALA A 33 -6.63 -1.99 -2.02
CA ALA A 33 -5.29 -1.55 -1.64
C ALA A 33 -5.27 -1.12 -0.16
N LEU A 34 -4.23 -1.55 0.56
CA LEU A 34 -3.96 -1.16 1.94
C LEU A 34 -2.53 -0.62 2.06
N SER A 35 -2.40 0.63 2.49
CA SER A 35 -1.10 1.24 2.79
C SER A 35 -0.97 1.50 4.28
N PHE A 36 0.26 1.60 4.77
CA PHE A 36 0.55 1.94 6.15
C PHE A 36 1.29 3.28 6.23
N ASP A 37 0.79 4.17 7.07
CA ASP A 37 1.48 5.39 7.48
C ASP A 37 2.14 5.13 8.83
N TYR A 38 3.47 4.98 8.84
CA TYR A 38 4.22 4.73 10.07
C TYR A 38 4.62 6.02 10.81
N GLY A 39 4.16 7.19 10.33
CA GLY A 39 4.60 8.48 10.84
C GLY A 39 5.91 8.97 10.22
N GLN A 40 6.38 8.37 9.12
CA GLN A 40 7.55 8.85 8.40
C GLN A 40 7.35 10.30 7.89
N ARG A 41 8.42 11.10 7.86
CA ARG A 41 8.36 12.51 7.41
C ARG A 41 8.01 12.65 5.93
N HIS A 42 8.34 11.67 5.11
CA HIS A 42 8.14 11.73 3.67
C HIS A 42 6.93 10.88 3.27
N ARG A 43 5.88 11.57 2.81
CA ARG A 43 4.60 10.96 2.40
C ARG A 43 4.52 10.65 0.89
N VAL A 44 5.60 10.88 0.15
CA VAL A 44 5.66 10.68 -1.31
C VAL A 44 5.31 9.25 -1.71
N GLU A 45 5.66 8.27 -0.88
CA GLU A 45 5.31 6.85 -1.08
C GLU A 45 3.81 6.61 -0.96
N LEU A 46 3.14 7.23 0.03
CA LEU A 46 1.69 7.13 0.20
C LEU A 46 0.94 7.78 -0.97
N GLU A 47 1.46 8.90 -1.47
CA GLU A 47 0.92 9.54 -2.68
C GLU A 47 1.11 8.66 -3.91
N ALA A 48 2.29 8.03 -4.05
CA ALA A 48 2.54 7.06 -5.12
C ALA A 48 1.59 5.87 -5.02
N ALA A 49 1.36 5.32 -3.82
CA ALA A 49 0.39 4.26 -3.59
C ALA A 49 -1.02 4.68 -4.01
N ALA A 50 -1.46 5.90 -3.66
CA ALA A 50 -2.76 6.41 -4.08
C ALA A 50 -2.89 6.52 -5.60
N ARG A 51 -1.85 7.03 -6.29
CA ARG A 51 -1.83 7.10 -7.76
C ARG A 51 -1.88 5.71 -8.40
N VAL A 52 -1.12 4.75 -7.88
CA VAL A 52 -1.10 3.37 -8.38
C VAL A 52 -2.45 2.68 -8.18
N ALA A 53 -3.05 2.81 -6.99
CA ALA A 53 -4.37 2.23 -6.71
C ALA A 53 -5.45 2.76 -7.67
N ALA A 54 -5.44 4.08 -7.92
CA ALA A 54 -6.36 4.71 -8.86
C ALA A 54 -6.10 4.26 -10.30
N ALA A 55 -4.85 4.27 -10.75
CA ALA A 55 -4.47 3.90 -12.12
C ALA A 55 -4.77 2.45 -12.47
N LEU A 56 -4.61 1.53 -11.51
CA LEU A 56 -4.86 0.10 -11.71
C LEU A 56 -6.32 -0.30 -11.47
N GLY A 57 -7.15 0.58 -10.90
CA GLY A 57 -8.58 0.30 -10.68
C GLY A 57 -8.87 -0.55 -9.45
N ALA A 58 -8.14 -0.32 -8.34
CA ALA A 58 -8.46 -0.95 -7.07
C ALA A 58 -9.90 -0.61 -6.63
N ALA A 59 -10.62 -1.58 -6.05
CA ALA A 59 -11.98 -1.42 -5.55
C ALA A 59 -12.08 -0.44 -4.35
N GLY A 60 -10.95 -0.18 -3.71
CA GLY A 60 -10.80 0.85 -2.70
C GLY A 60 -9.36 0.94 -2.22
N HIS A 61 -8.97 2.09 -1.68
CA HIS A 61 -7.67 2.31 -1.07
C HIS A 61 -7.85 2.85 0.34
N ARG A 62 -7.17 2.23 1.31
CA ARG A 62 -7.15 2.65 2.71
C ARG A 62 -5.71 2.82 3.18
N VAL A 63 -5.49 3.86 3.97
CA VAL A 63 -4.23 4.08 4.66
C VAL A 63 -4.48 3.89 6.15
N LEU A 64 -3.78 2.95 6.78
CA LEU A 64 -3.81 2.76 8.22
C LEU A 64 -2.59 3.42 8.85
N ARG A 65 -2.84 4.29 9.83
CA ARG A 65 -1.77 4.83 10.64
C ARG A 65 -1.38 3.78 11.69
N VAL A 66 -0.10 3.42 11.71
CA VAL A 66 0.46 2.49 12.69
C VAL A 66 1.60 3.20 13.39
N ASP A 67 1.48 3.39 14.69
CA ASP A 67 2.56 3.98 15.47
C ASP A 67 3.62 2.93 15.78
N LEU A 68 4.69 2.91 14.99
CA LEU A 68 5.85 2.03 15.23
C LEU A 68 6.79 2.57 16.31
N ALA A 69 6.58 3.79 16.85
CA ALA A 69 7.42 4.32 17.93
C ALA A 69 7.37 3.43 19.18
N ALA A 70 6.25 2.72 19.38
CA ALA A 70 6.08 1.75 20.47
C ALA A 70 6.91 0.46 20.30
N ILE A 71 7.37 0.15 19.08
CA ILE A 71 8.15 -1.07 18.77
C ILE A 71 9.67 -0.79 18.80
N GLY A 72 10.09 0.47 18.60
CA GLY A 72 11.48 0.93 18.70
C GLY A 72 12.33 0.65 17.44
N GLY A 73 13.31 1.54 17.17
CA GLY A 73 14.45 1.37 16.25
C GLY A 73 14.18 0.75 14.87
N SER A 74 13.77 1.57 13.89
CA SER A 74 13.63 1.15 12.47
C SER A 74 14.30 2.17 11.55
N ALA A 75 14.86 1.76 10.42
CA ALA A 75 15.41 2.66 9.41
C ALA A 75 14.39 3.72 8.90
N LEU A 76 13.08 3.49 9.10
CA LEU A 76 12.02 4.46 8.82
C LEU A 76 11.76 5.46 9.97
N THR A 77 12.20 5.17 11.20
CA THR A 77 11.87 5.94 12.42
C THR A 77 13.07 6.47 13.20
N SER A 78 14.27 5.94 12.96
CA SER A 78 15.53 6.45 13.54
C SER A 78 16.25 7.41 12.60
N ALA A 79 16.91 8.42 13.17
CA ALA A 79 17.82 9.30 12.44
C ALA A 79 19.09 8.53 12.06
N ILE A 80 19.02 7.77 10.98
CA ILE A 80 20.18 7.16 10.34
C ILE A 80 20.45 8.03 9.11
N GLU A 81 21.65 8.61 9.01
CA GLU A 81 22.10 9.28 7.79
C GLU A 81 22.12 8.25 6.65
N VAL A 82 21.49 8.61 5.53
CA VAL A 82 21.54 7.89 4.26
C VAL A 82 22.40 8.66 3.29
#